data_AF-A0A0S2ZR67-F1
#
_entry.id   AF-A0A0S2ZR67-F1
#
_cell.length_a   1.000
_cell.length_b   1.000
_cell.length_c   1.000
_cell.angle_alpha   90.00
_cell.angle_beta   90.00
_cell.angle_gamma   90.00
#
_symmetry.space_group_name_H-M   'P 1'
#
loop_
_entity.id
_entity.type
_entity.pdbx_description
1 polymer ?
#
loop_
_entity_poly.entity_id
_entity_poly.type
_entity_poly.pdbx_seq_one_letter_code
_entity_poly.pdbx_strand_id
1 'polypeptide(L)' 'MEKGKVLRNLEKLLNRDFEFINAGRITIVADTKEITTDLVKKICLELNINPLQISKADLIQFIQYFKGYNI' A
#
# COMPACT_ATOMS: atom_id res chain seq x y z
N MET A 1 10.12 -6.78 -10.17
CA MET A 1 9.81 -6.86 -8.71
C MET A 1 9.36 -8.24 -8.29
N GLU A 2 9.78 -8.71 -7.11
CA GLU A 2 9.12 -9.85 -6.47
C GLU A 2 7.81 -9.40 -5.82
N LYS A 3 6.69 -9.45 -6.57
CA LYS A 3 5.36 -9.03 -6.09
C LYS A 3 4.97 -9.69 -4.77
N GLY A 4 5.36 -10.97 -4.59
CA GLY A 4 5.16 -11.70 -3.35
C GLY A 4 5.88 -11.08 -2.14
N LYS A 5 7.10 -10.54 -2.32
CA LYS A 5 7.84 -9.84 -1.25
C LYS A 5 7.10 -8.57 -0.84
N VAL A 6 6.64 -7.77 -1.80
CA VAL A 6 5.86 -6.55 -1.54
C VAL A 6 4.59 -6.87 -0.74
N LEU A 7 3.80 -7.84 -1.22
CA LEU A 7 2.57 -8.27 -0.54
C LEU A 7 2.85 -8.70 0.91
N ARG A 8 3.87 -9.54 1.13
CA ARG A 8 4.25 -10.00 2.47
C ARG A 8 4.66 -8.85 3.40
N ASN A 9 5.36 -7.84 2.88
CA ASN A 9 5.74 -6.68 3.68
C ASN A 9 4.52 -5.82 4.06
N LEU A 10 3.58 -5.63 3.13
CA LEU A 10 2.34 -4.90 3.40
C LEU A 10 1.42 -5.65 4.39
N GLU A 11 1.36 -6.98 4.31
CA GLU A 11 0.67 -7.82 5.29
C GLU A 11 1.29 -7.71 6.69
N LYS A 12 2.63 -7.63 6.79
CA LYS A 12 3.31 -7.33 8.06
C LYS A 12 2.98 -5.93 8.59
N LEU A 13 2.76 -4.95 7.72
CA LEU A 13 2.36 -3.60 8.12
C LEU A 13 0.96 -3.61 8.74
N LEU A 14 -0.02 -4.35 8.18
CA LEU A 14 -1.36 -4.49 8.75
C LEU A 14 -1.38 -4.97 10.21
N ASN A 15 -0.41 -5.82 10.58
CA ASN A 15 -0.27 -6.35 11.94
C ASN A 15 0.34 -5.35 12.93
N ARG A 16 0.78 -4.16 12.49
CA ARG A 16 1.28 -3.10 13.38
C ARG A 16 0.12 -2.32 13.98
N ASP A 17 0.36 -1.72 15.14
CA ASP A 17 -0.58 -0.79 15.74
C ASP A 17 -0.41 0.59 15.09
N PHE A 18 -1.49 1.09 14.49
CA PHE A 18 -1.60 2.43 13.91
C PHE A 18 -3.07 2.77 13.68
N GLU A 19 -3.42 4.03 13.90
CA GLU A 19 -4.73 4.58 13.52
C GLU A 19 -4.76 4.87 12.01
N PHE A 20 -3.75 5.59 11.52
CA PHE A 20 -3.58 5.93 10.11
C PHE A 20 -2.11 5.86 9.68
N ILE A 21 -1.88 5.60 8.39
CA ILE A 21 -0.59 5.81 7.69
C ILE A 21 -0.79 6.67 6.44
N ASN A 22 0.29 6.94 5.71
CA ASN A 22 0.24 7.62 4.43
C ASN A 22 0.88 6.79 3.31
N ALA A 23 0.69 7.21 2.06
CA ALA A 23 1.25 6.57 0.87
C ALA A 23 2.78 6.40 0.92
N GLY A 24 3.49 7.33 1.59
CA GLY A 24 4.93 7.23 1.79
C GLY A 24 5.32 6.03 2.67
N ARG A 25 4.53 5.74 3.71
CA ARG A 25 4.74 4.55 4.56
C ARG A 25 4.58 3.25 3.78
N ILE A 26 3.57 3.15 2.91
CA ILE A 26 3.36 2.00 2.03
C ILE A 26 4.56 1.82 1.09
N THR A 27 5.03 2.91 0.49
CA THR A 27 6.19 2.91 -0.41
C THR A 27 7.47 2.40 0.27
N ILE A 28 7.77 2.90 1.47
CA ILE A 28 8.93 2.45 2.25
C ILE A 28 8.82 0.95 2.57
N VAL A 29 7.64 0.48 2.98
CA VAL A 29 7.43 -0.93 3.34
C VAL A 29 7.48 -1.86 2.13
N ALA A 30 7.06 -1.39 0.96
CA ALA A 30 7.15 -2.16 -0.29
C ALA A 30 8.61 -2.54 -0.62
N ASP A 31 9.59 -1.74 -0.20
CA ASP A 31 11.02 -2.06 -0.29
C ASP A 31 11.48 -2.42 -1.73
N THR A 32 11.04 -1.60 -2.69
CA THR A 32 11.41 -1.70 -4.10
C THR A 32 11.28 -0.34 -4.78
N LYS A 33 12.09 -0.08 -5.81
CA LYS A 33 12.03 1.16 -6.61
C LYS A 33 10.81 1.20 -7.56
N GLU A 34 10.19 0.05 -7.84
CA GLU A 34 9.03 -0.06 -8.74
C GLU A 34 7.74 0.48 -8.11
N ILE A 35 7.64 0.48 -6.77
CA ILE A 35 6.50 1.04 -6.03
C ILE A 35 6.87 2.43 -5.57
N THR A 36 6.48 3.45 -6.33
CA THR A 36 6.70 4.85 -5.99
C THR A 36 5.53 5.42 -5.20
N THR A 37 5.78 6.50 -4.44
CA THR A 37 4.71 7.21 -3.73
C THR A 37 3.61 7.71 -4.66
N ASP A 38 3.96 8.10 -5.89
CA ASP A 38 2.98 8.56 -6.88
C ASP A 38 2.11 7.41 -7.40
N LEU A 39 2.70 6.23 -7.61
CA LEU A 39 1.92 5.03 -7.94
C LEU A 39 0.95 4.68 -6.81
N VAL A 40 1.42 4.67 -5.56
CA VAL A 40 0.57 4.40 -4.39
C VAL A 40 -0.55 5.43 -4.29
N LYS A 41 -0.25 6.73 -4.44
CA LYS A 41 -1.27 7.80 -4.45
C LYS A 41 -2.29 7.59 -5.55
N LYS A 42 -1.87 7.28 -6.77
CA LYS A 42 -2.77 6.99 -7.90
C LYS A 42 -3.73 5.86 -7.56
N ILE A 43 -3.22 4.74 -7.03
CA ILE A 43 -4.05 3.60 -6.62
C ILE A 43 -5.00 3.98 -5.49
N CYS A 44 -4.54 4.72 -4.48
CA CYS A 44 -5.41 5.23 -3.42
C CYS A 44 -6.57 6.05 -3.98
N LEU A 45 -6.30 6.96 -4.91
CA LEU A 45 -7.34 7.78 -5.54
C LEU A 45 -8.33 6.95 -6.38
N GLU A 46 -7.85 5.95 -7.13
CA GLU A 46 -8.70 4.99 -7.86
C GLU A 46 -9.65 4.22 -6.93
N LEU A 47 -9.20 3.94 -5.69
CA LEU A 47 -9.97 3.25 -4.66
C LEU A 47 -10.79 4.18 -3.75
N ASN A 48 -10.79 5.49 -4.02
CA ASN A 48 -11.41 6.52 -3.17
C ASN A 48 -10.87 6.54 -1.72
N ILE A 49 -9.57 6.28 -1.55
CA ILE A 49 -8.82 6.31 -0.29
C ILE A 49 -8.05 7.63 -0.19
N ASN A 50 -8.07 8.29 0.98
CA ASN A 50 -7.22 9.45 1.25
C ASN A 50 -5.74 9.01 1.39
N PRO A 51 -4.81 9.41 0.50
CA PRO A 51 -3.42 8.95 0.55
C PRO A 51 -2.62 9.51 1.74
N LEU A 52 -3.16 10.48 2.48
CA LEU A 52 -2.55 11.05 3.69
C LEU A 52 -3.08 10.42 4.98
N GLN A 53 -4.23 9.74 4.92
CA GLN A 53 -4.88 9.09 6.05
C GLN A 53 -5.48 7.75 5.60
N ILE A 54 -4.63 6.73 5.57
CA ILE A 54 -4.95 5.36 5.18
C ILE A 54 -5.17 4.56 6.47
N SER A 55 -6.41 4.18 6.73
CA SER A 55 -6.78 3.30 7.84
C SER A 55 -6.34 1.86 7.58
N LYS A 56 -6.52 0.98 8.58
CA LYS A 56 -6.32 -0.47 8.35
C LYS A 56 -7.24 -1.03 7.27
N ALA A 57 -8.49 -0.60 7.21
CA ALA A 57 -9.44 -1.05 6.20
C ALA A 57 -9.00 -0.61 4.79
N ASP A 58 -8.53 0.62 4.66
CA ASP A 58 -8.00 1.15 3.39
C ASP A 58 -6.75 0.37 2.94
N LEU A 59 -5.84 0.04 3.87
CA LEU A 59 -4.67 -0.76 3.55
C LEU A 59 -5.04 -2.19 3.11
N ILE A 60 -6.07 -2.80 3.71
CA ILE A 60 -6.60 -4.09 3.25
C ILE A 60 -7.12 -3.98 1.81
N GLN A 61 -7.92 -2.95 1.53
CA GLN A 61 -8.46 -2.71 0.18
C GLN A 61 -7.34 -2.48 -0.84
N PHE A 62 -6.34 -1.67 -0.51
CA PHE A 62 -5.15 -1.46 -1.32
C PHE A 62 -4.43 -2.77 -1.63
N ILE A 63 -4.18 -3.62 -0.62
CA ILE A 63 -3.50 -4.91 -0.80
C ILE A 63 -4.30 -5.83 -1.72
N GLN A 64 -5.63 -5.90 -1.57
CA GLN A 64 -6.48 -6.72 -2.44
C GLN A 64 -6.44 -6.25 -3.90
N TYR A 65 -6.52 -4.94 -4.14
CA TYR A 65 -6.36 -4.37 -5.47
C TYR A 65 -4.97 -4.67 -6.05
N PHE A 66 -3.92 -4.44 -5.26
CA PHE A 66 -2.53 -4.63 -5.66
C PHE A 66 -2.23 -6.08 -6.08
N LYS A 67 -2.88 -7.09 -5.48
CA LYS A 67 -2.76 -8.50 -5.91
C LYS A 67 -3.11 -8.70 -7.38
N GLY A 68 -4.13 -7.99 -7.90
CA GLY A 68 -4.52 -8.03 -9.31
C GLY A 68 -3.84 -7.00 -10.19
N TYR A 69 -3.15 -6.02 -9.60
CA TYR A 69 -2.56 -4.90 -10.35
C TYR A 69 -1.31 -5.34 -11.16
N ASN A 70 -1.31 -5.05 -12.46
CA ASN A 70 -0.16 -5.27 -13.34
C ASN A 70 0.71 -4.02 -13.32
N ILE A 71 2.01 -4.20 -13.04
CA ILE A 71 3.02 -3.15 -12.96
C ILE A 71 4.00 -3.36 -14.10
#